data_AF-A0A7Y4EZ66-F1
#
_entry.id   AF-A0A7Y4EZ66-F1
#
_cell.length_a   1.000
_cell.length_b   1.000
_cell.length_c   1.000
_cell.angle_alpha   90.00
_cell.angle_beta   90.00
_cell.angle_gamma   90.00
#
_symmetry.space_group_name_H-M   'P 1'
#
loop_
_entity.id
_entity.type
_entity.pdbx_description
1 polymer ?
#
loop_
_entity_poly.entity_id
_entity_poly.type
_entity_poly.pdbx_seq_one_letter_code
_entity_poly.pdbx_strand_id
1 'polypeptide(L)'
;MHHLVEKATYSPEDNKLRLYVIDSEERFEQEVYERIRQFGFQWAPIQRLFVAHWSVGREDLLVELAGQIVGDDITMVERAEAKAERLLHLSDKRENEASALQLATSRLSSTLGSGQPILVGHHSERRMRKAQDQLERNQELALEKASQSEYWNYRAQGVVHHANFKSDSGLRLRRIETLLTDLRKEQRYLNHAYAMIQLWNKFAKIEDADVKAAKVTYFSGAHFKEGRASYDGAWRALNDGNVSVEEVIEKSIALFERALADNTTKRRIIHLLNRLDYERYMLGPVHRFEGKLTATIIKTFARKHGTDSPECKKVDGQWTLSSSCPLPVHLGDGLSLSLTDDDWRDLMCESGYSVPAPKPKAAPILNFKAESIRVKQWSSIHTYRQIELTKAEYANIYSDYRGCVYSECGTFRVKVCRDPKAKGFSAEWFCVLLTDSKQHEVPESNCVVVTDSQEVA
;
A
#
# COMPACT_ATOMS: atom_id res chain seq x y z
N MET A 1 -6.20 1.08 36.38
CA MET A 1 -4.79 0.76 36.10
C MET A 1 -4.41 -0.45 36.93
N HIS A 2 -3.97 -1.52 36.28
CA HIS A 2 -3.52 -2.74 36.92
C HIS A 2 -2.17 -2.51 37.63
N HIS A 3 -1.99 -3.02 38.84
CA HIS A 3 -0.84 -2.71 39.69
C HIS A 3 0.52 -3.12 39.10
N LEU A 4 0.56 -4.18 38.27
CA LEU A 4 1.79 -4.60 37.56
C LEU A 4 2.12 -3.81 36.29
N VAL A 5 1.26 -2.89 35.86
CA VAL A 5 1.48 -2.13 34.63
C VAL A 5 2.20 -0.82 34.96
N GLU A 6 3.33 -0.57 34.30
CA GLU A 6 4.05 0.69 34.43
C GLU A 6 3.44 1.75 33.51
N LYS A 7 3.34 1.45 32.20
CA LYS A 7 2.74 2.32 31.19
C LYS A 7 2.35 1.54 29.93
N ALA A 8 1.43 2.10 29.15
CA ALA A 8 1.17 1.65 27.79
C ALA A 8 1.57 2.75 26.79
N THR A 9 2.25 2.36 25.71
CA THR A 9 2.72 3.30 24.68
C THR A 9 2.29 2.89 23.27
N TYR A 10 2.24 3.87 22.37
CA TYR A 10 2.03 3.67 20.94
C TYR A 10 3.12 4.35 20.12
N SER A 11 3.64 3.64 19.12
CA SER A 11 4.59 4.19 18.14
C SER A 11 3.97 4.23 16.73
N PRO A 12 3.86 5.42 16.10
CA PRO A 12 3.37 5.54 14.73
C PRO A 12 4.36 4.98 13.68
N GLU A 13 5.66 4.91 14.00
CA GLU A 13 6.72 4.43 13.11
C GLU A 13 6.59 2.96 12.73
N ASP A 14 6.17 2.12 13.68
CA ASP A 14 5.98 0.69 13.45
C ASP A 14 4.54 0.21 13.68
N ASN A 15 3.63 1.14 13.98
CA ASN A 15 2.22 0.88 14.24
C ASN A 15 2.02 -0.16 15.34
N LYS A 16 2.77 -0.03 16.44
CA LYS A 16 2.72 -0.98 17.56
C LYS A 16 2.34 -0.32 18.87
N LEU A 17 1.61 -1.11 19.63
CA LEU A 17 1.23 -0.90 21.01
C LEU A 17 2.16 -1.70 21.91
N ARG A 18 2.58 -1.11 23.03
CA ARG A 18 3.48 -1.72 24.01
C ARG A 18 2.91 -1.55 25.42
N LEU A 19 2.91 -2.63 26.20
CA LEU A 19 2.55 -2.62 27.63
C LEU A 19 3.80 -2.91 28.44
N TYR A 20 4.32 -1.89 29.11
CA TYR A 20 5.47 -2.00 30.01
C TYR A 20 4.99 -2.49 31.39
N VAL A 21 5.73 -3.46 31.93
CA VAL A 21 5.41 -4.12 33.19
C VAL A 21 6.47 -3.70 34.21
N ILE A 22 6.04 -3.43 35.43
CA ILE A 22 6.95 -3.04 36.53
C ILE A 22 8.02 -4.12 36.72
N ASP A 23 9.21 -3.69 37.16
CA ASP A 23 10.29 -4.58 37.55
C ASP A 23 10.00 -5.25 38.90
N SER A 24 9.12 -6.26 38.87
CA SER A 24 8.79 -7.13 40.02
C SER A 24 8.89 -8.61 39.65
N GLU A 25 9.00 -9.47 40.66
CA GLU A 25 8.90 -10.93 40.49
C GLU A 25 7.45 -11.40 40.33
N GLU A 26 6.49 -10.54 40.67
CA GLU A 26 5.06 -10.78 40.52
C GLU A 26 4.68 -10.95 39.05
N ARG A 27 3.74 -11.86 38.80
CA ARG A 27 3.23 -12.16 37.46
C ARG A 27 1.76 -11.77 37.39
N PHE A 28 1.32 -11.42 36.19
CA PHE A 28 -0.11 -11.29 35.92
C PHE A 28 -0.85 -12.54 36.37
N GLU A 29 -2.02 -12.33 36.96
CA GLU A 29 -3.00 -13.38 37.17
C GLU A 29 -3.26 -14.11 35.85
N GLN A 30 -3.52 -15.42 35.94
CA GLN A 30 -3.64 -16.27 34.75
C GLN A 30 -4.69 -15.75 33.76
N GLU A 31 -5.83 -15.27 34.26
CA GLU A 31 -6.90 -14.70 33.45
C GLU A 31 -6.43 -13.46 32.67
N VAL A 32 -5.75 -12.52 33.32
CA VAL A 32 -5.23 -11.30 32.67
C VAL A 32 -4.17 -11.65 31.63
N TYR A 33 -3.28 -12.59 31.96
CA TYR A 33 -2.23 -13.04 31.05
C TYR A 33 -2.80 -13.72 29.80
N GLU A 34 -3.81 -14.57 29.97
CA GLU A 34 -4.52 -15.24 28.87
C GLU A 34 -5.26 -14.22 28.00
N ARG A 35 -5.92 -13.22 28.59
CA ARG A 35 -6.53 -12.10 27.84
C ARG A 35 -5.49 -11.37 27.00
N ILE A 36 -4.34 -11.00 27.57
CA ILE A 36 -3.24 -10.36 26.82
C ILE A 36 -2.80 -11.23 25.62
N ARG A 37 -2.64 -12.55 25.82
CA ARG A 37 -2.27 -13.47 24.74
C ARG A 37 -3.36 -13.64 23.68
N GLN A 38 -4.64 -13.71 24.07
CA GLN A 38 -5.77 -13.84 23.15
C GLN A 38 -5.86 -12.64 22.19
N PHE A 39 -5.55 -11.43 22.70
CA PHE A 39 -5.45 -10.23 21.86
C PHE A 39 -4.17 -10.21 20.99
N GLY A 40 -3.28 -11.20 21.12
CA GLY A 40 -2.12 -11.41 20.25
C GLY A 40 -0.87 -10.64 20.66
N PHE A 41 -0.77 -10.21 21.92
CA PHE A 41 0.44 -9.59 22.44
C PHE A 41 1.56 -10.60 22.66
N GLN A 42 2.77 -10.23 22.23
CA GLN A 42 3.99 -11.03 22.38
C GLN A 42 4.83 -10.50 23.54
N TRP A 43 5.33 -11.39 24.39
CA TRP A 43 6.22 -11.05 25.50
C TRP A 43 7.67 -10.85 25.02
N ALA A 44 8.25 -9.70 25.37
CA ALA A 44 9.65 -9.37 25.12
C ALA A 44 10.43 -9.34 26.45
N PRO A 45 11.03 -10.47 26.90
CA PRO A 45 11.54 -10.63 28.26
C PRO A 45 12.67 -9.64 28.61
N ILE A 46 13.58 -9.37 27.67
CA ILE A 46 14.69 -8.44 27.88
C ILE A 46 14.20 -7.00 28.11
N GLN A 47 13.08 -6.63 27.48
CA GLN A 47 12.51 -5.28 27.57
C GLN A 47 11.37 -5.20 28.59
N ARG A 48 11.01 -6.33 29.22
CA ARG A 48 9.89 -6.48 30.15
C ARG A 48 8.58 -5.84 29.65
N LEU A 49 8.24 -6.07 28.39
CA LEU A 49 7.03 -5.52 27.79
C LEU A 49 6.27 -6.54 26.93
N PHE A 50 4.98 -6.32 26.78
CA PHE A 50 4.16 -6.97 25.76
C PHE A 50 4.02 -6.07 24.54
N VAL A 51 4.06 -6.63 23.33
CA VAL A 51 3.96 -5.85 22.08
C VAL A 51 2.99 -6.48 21.08
N ALA A 52 2.19 -5.64 20.42
CA ALA A 52 1.31 -6.03 19.32
C ALA A 52 1.13 -4.89 18.31
N HIS A 53 0.69 -5.18 17.09
CA HIS A 53 0.24 -4.14 16.17
C HIS A 53 -1.07 -3.50 16.64
N TRP A 54 -1.28 -2.22 16.37
CA TRP A 54 -2.52 -1.55 16.76
C TRP A 54 -3.76 -2.21 16.16
N SER A 55 -4.80 -2.35 17.00
CA SER A 55 -6.18 -2.59 16.61
C SER A 55 -7.08 -1.98 17.67
N VAL A 56 -8.34 -1.70 17.33
CA VAL A 56 -9.33 -1.11 18.25
C VAL A 56 -9.42 -1.91 19.56
N GLY A 57 -9.58 -3.23 19.48
CA GLY A 57 -9.66 -4.07 20.68
C GLY A 57 -8.37 -4.13 21.50
N ARG A 58 -7.19 -4.04 20.87
CA ARG A 58 -5.91 -3.98 21.61
C ARG A 58 -5.70 -2.64 22.30
N GLU A 59 -6.16 -1.56 21.67
CA GLU A 59 -6.18 -0.24 22.29
C GLU A 59 -7.09 -0.25 23.52
N ASP A 60 -8.30 -0.81 23.40
CA ASP A 60 -9.25 -0.92 24.52
C ASP A 60 -8.67 -1.71 25.70
N LEU A 61 -8.04 -2.86 25.41
CA LEU A 61 -7.36 -3.67 26.44
C LEU A 61 -6.25 -2.87 27.15
N LEU A 62 -5.47 -2.08 26.41
CA LEU A 62 -4.40 -1.28 27.03
C LEU A 62 -4.93 -0.10 27.82
N VAL A 63 -5.99 0.55 27.36
CA VAL A 63 -6.66 1.60 28.14
C VAL A 63 -7.26 1.01 29.43
N GLU A 64 -7.86 -0.18 29.38
CA GLU A 64 -8.34 -0.90 30.56
C GLU A 64 -7.20 -1.17 31.56
N LEU A 65 -6.10 -1.75 31.09
CA LEU A 65 -4.98 -2.16 31.93
C LEU A 65 -4.12 -0.99 32.42
N ALA A 66 -3.79 -0.03 31.55
CA ALA A 66 -2.86 1.07 31.85
C ALA A 66 -3.56 2.39 32.19
N GLY A 67 -4.87 2.52 31.97
CA GLY A 67 -5.64 3.75 32.12
C GLY A 67 -5.53 4.70 30.92
N GLN A 68 -4.35 4.84 30.34
CA GLN A 68 -4.12 5.64 29.14
C GLN A 68 -2.98 5.06 28.29
N ILE A 69 -2.95 5.45 27.01
CA ILE A 69 -1.86 5.15 26.09
C ILE A 69 -1.16 6.47 25.79
N VAL A 70 0.15 6.51 26.01
CA VAL A 70 0.98 7.69 25.72
C VAL A 70 1.85 7.45 24.48
N GLY A 71 2.51 8.50 23.98
CA GLY A 71 3.51 8.36 22.92
C GLY A 71 4.67 7.47 23.38
N ASP A 72 5.24 6.68 22.47
CA ASP A 72 6.46 5.92 22.78
C ASP A 72 7.64 6.89 22.92
N ASP A 73 8.26 6.91 24.10
CA ASP A 73 9.41 7.78 24.41
C ASP A 73 10.70 7.33 23.72
N ILE A 74 10.68 6.15 23.07
CA ILE A 74 11.84 5.54 22.42
C ILE A 74 11.56 5.45 20.92
N THR A 75 12.38 6.13 20.13
CA THR A 75 12.33 6.10 18.66
C THR A 75 12.71 4.71 18.13
N MET A 76 12.36 4.38 16.88
CA MET A 76 12.79 3.10 16.31
C MET A 76 14.31 3.04 16.09
N VAL A 77 14.96 4.18 15.93
CA VAL A 77 16.42 4.27 15.82
C VAL A 77 17.06 3.90 17.14
N GLU A 78 16.68 4.53 18.25
CA GLU A 78 17.21 4.19 19.59
C GLU A 78 16.91 2.74 19.97
N ARG A 79 15.72 2.23 19.61
CA ARG A 79 15.37 0.82 19.85
C ARG A 79 16.25 -0.14 19.03
N ALA A 80 16.61 0.26 17.82
CA ALA A 80 17.53 -0.49 16.97
C ALA A 80 18.96 -0.42 17.50
N GLU A 81 19.42 0.74 17.97
CA GLU A 81 20.72 0.93 18.61
C GLU A 81 20.86 0.06 19.87
N ALA A 82 19.90 0.14 20.80
CA ALA A 82 19.89 -0.69 22.00
C ALA A 82 19.87 -2.20 21.68
N LYS A 83 19.25 -2.59 20.55
CA LYS A 83 19.29 -3.98 20.08
C LYS A 83 20.64 -4.32 19.45
N ALA A 84 21.22 -3.43 18.65
CA ALA A 84 22.52 -3.62 18.03
C ALA A 84 23.61 -3.74 19.09
N GLU A 85 23.60 -2.88 20.11
CA GLU A 85 24.54 -2.93 21.25
C GLU A 85 24.49 -4.26 21.98
N ARG A 86 23.29 -4.78 22.28
CA ARG A 86 23.14 -6.13 22.88
C ARG A 86 23.72 -7.24 21.99
N LEU A 87 23.57 -7.12 20.67
CA LEU A 87 24.12 -8.09 19.73
C LEU A 87 25.66 -7.96 19.63
N LEU A 88 26.19 -6.74 19.68
CA LEU A 88 27.64 -6.48 19.72
C LEU A 88 28.25 -7.04 21.00
N HIS A 89 27.63 -6.83 22.16
CA HIS A 89 28.10 -7.43 23.41
C HIS A 89 28.12 -8.98 23.35
N LEU A 90 27.15 -9.60 22.67
CA LEU A 90 27.19 -11.04 22.39
C LEU A 90 28.34 -11.41 21.45
N SER A 91 28.62 -10.58 20.44
CA SER A 91 29.77 -10.71 19.53
C SER A 91 31.08 -10.69 20.30
N ASP A 92 31.30 -9.64 21.10
CA ASP A 92 32.52 -9.42 21.89
C ASP A 92 32.74 -10.58 22.87
N LYS A 93 31.68 -11.09 23.48
CA LYS A 93 31.76 -12.28 24.34
C LYS A 93 32.28 -13.50 23.57
N ARG A 94 31.78 -13.74 22.35
CA ARG A 94 32.22 -14.87 21.51
C ARG A 94 33.64 -14.67 20.99
N GLU A 95 34.01 -13.45 20.65
CA GLU A 95 35.37 -13.10 20.26
C GLU A 95 36.35 -13.34 21.40
N ASN A 96 36.04 -12.88 22.62
CA ASN A 96 36.84 -13.14 23.81
C ASN A 96 37.00 -14.64 24.10
N GLU A 97 35.93 -15.43 23.96
CA GLU A 97 35.99 -16.90 24.06
C GLU A 97 36.94 -17.50 22.99
N ALA A 98 36.85 -17.04 21.75
CA ALA A 98 37.71 -17.49 20.64
C ALA A 98 39.18 -17.13 20.89
N SER A 99 39.48 -15.89 21.28
CA SER A 99 40.84 -15.44 21.60
C SER A 99 41.44 -16.20 22.78
N ALA A 100 40.64 -16.48 23.82
CA ALA A 100 41.09 -17.29 24.95
C ALA A 100 41.47 -18.72 24.53
N LEU A 101 40.67 -19.33 23.65
CA LEU A 101 40.97 -20.65 23.07
C LEU A 101 42.21 -20.62 22.17
N GLN A 102 42.38 -19.59 21.35
CA GLN A 102 43.59 -19.41 20.52
C GLN A 102 44.84 -19.26 21.39
N LEU A 103 44.79 -18.45 22.45
CA LEU A 103 45.90 -18.30 23.39
C LEU A 103 46.22 -19.62 24.10
N ALA A 104 45.20 -20.39 24.49
CA ALA A 104 45.39 -21.72 25.09
C ALA A 104 46.03 -22.70 24.08
N THR A 105 45.61 -22.66 22.82
CA THR A 105 46.20 -23.41 21.70
C THR A 105 47.66 -23.04 21.48
N SER A 106 48.01 -21.75 21.44
CA SER A 106 49.39 -21.29 21.28
C SER A 106 50.28 -21.76 22.43
N ARG A 107 49.79 -21.70 23.68
CA ARG A 107 50.50 -22.23 24.84
C ARG A 107 50.72 -23.74 24.72
N LEU A 108 49.68 -24.50 24.37
CA LEU A 108 49.78 -25.96 24.22
C LEU A 108 50.73 -26.36 23.09
N SER A 109 50.65 -25.66 21.95
CA SER A 109 51.57 -25.83 20.81
C SER A 109 53.03 -25.60 21.22
N SER A 110 53.32 -24.56 21.99
CA SER A 110 54.69 -24.30 22.49
C SER A 110 55.23 -25.43 23.38
N THR A 111 54.36 -26.10 24.15
CA THR A 111 54.76 -27.24 25.01
C THR A 111 54.97 -28.55 24.25
N LEU A 112 54.37 -28.69 23.06
CA LEU A 112 54.50 -29.88 22.21
C LEU A 112 55.83 -29.92 21.45
N GLY A 113 56.57 -28.80 21.39
CA GLY A 113 57.81 -28.69 20.61
C GLY A 113 57.49 -28.62 19.12
N SER A 114 57.83 -27.49 18.50
CA SER A 114 57.46 -27.14 17.13
C SER A 114 57.93 -28.17 16.08
N GLY A 115 57.07 -29.14 15.75
CA GLY A 115 57.29 -30.09 14.64
C GLY A 115 58.06 -31.37 14.97
N GLN A 116 58.25 -31.73 16.26
CA GLN A 116 58.80 -33.05 16.59
C GLN A 116 57.76 -34.16 16.32
N PRO A 117 58.08 -35.20 15.52
CA PRO A 117 57.20 -36.34 15.34
C PRO A 117 56.92 -37.07 16.66
N ILE A 118 55.70 -37.58 16.85
CA ILE A 118 55.39 -38.41 18.02
C ILE A 118 56.23 -39.69 17.94
N LEU A 119 57.08 -39.91 18.95
CA LEU A 119 57.84 -41.15 19.09
C LEU A 119 56.93 -42.28 19.56
N VAL A 120 56.60 -43.20 18.65
CA VAL A 120 55.76 -44.38 18.92
C VAL A 120 56.50 -45.36 19.84
N GLY A 121 55.87 -45.76 20.94
CA GLY A 121 56.45 -46.65 21.95
C GLY A 121 57.23 -45.95 23.07
N HIS A 122 57.35 -44.61 23.04
CA HIS A 122 57.99 -43.84 24.11
C HIS A 122 57.01 -43.50 25.24
N HIS A 123 57.48 -43.38 26.49
CA HIS A 123 56.62 -43.11 27.66
C HIS A 123 55.82 -41.79 27.56
N SER A 124 56.26 -40.84 26.72
CA SER A 124 55.59 -39.56 26.47
C SER A 124 54.47 -39.62 25.42
N GLU A 125 54.36 -40.72 24.65
CA GLU A 125 53.43 -40.85 23.52
C GLU A 125 51.98 -40.51 23.88
N ARG A 126 51.47 -41.08 24.98
CA ARG A 126 50.09 -40.84 25.43
C ARG A 126 49.82 -39.38 25.76
N ARG A 127 50.80 -38.69 26.37
CA ARG A 127 50.70 -37.27 26.72
C ARG A 127 50.70 -36.41 25.46
N MET A 128 51.55 -36.74 24.49
CA MET A 128 51.65 -36.02 23.22
C MET A 128 50.38 -36.17 22.38
N ARG A 129 49.83 -37.39 22.24
CA ARG A 129 48.55 -37.61 21.54
C ARG A 129 47.39 -36.85 22.18
N LYS A 130 47.25 -36.92 23.52
CA LYS A 130 46.20 -36.17 24.24
C LYS A 130 46.33 -34.65 24.03
N ALA A 131 47.55 -34.13 23.98
CA ALA A 131 47.79 -32.71 23.76
C ALA A 131 47.53 -32.30 22.30
N GLN A 132 47.78 -33.16 21.30
CA GLN A 132 47.33 -32.94 19.92
C GLN A 132 45.80 -32.94 19.82
N ASP A 133 45.11 -33.93 20.39
CA ASP A 133 43.64 -33.98 20.38
C ASP A 133 43.02 -32.72 21.03
N GLN A 134 43.62 -32.25 22.12
CA GLN A 134 43.16 -31.04 22.81
C GLN A 134 43.42 -29.78 21.98
N LEU A 135 44.54 -29.74 21.24
CA LEU A 135 44.89 -28.64 20.35
C LEU A 135 43.88 -28.54 19.21
N GLU A 136 43.59 -29.65 18.54
CA GLU A 136 42.60 -29.72 17.45
C GLU A 136 41.22 -29.27 17.93
N ARG A 137 40.74 -29.82 19.06
CA ARG A 137 39.44 -29.42 19.64
C ARG A 137 39.39 -27.94 20.00
N ASN A 138 40.46 -27.39 20.59
CA ASN A 138 40.48 -25.97 20.93
C ASN A 138 40.49 -25.09 19.68
N GLN A 139 41.16 -25.52 18.60
CA GLN A 139 41.13 -24.82 17.32
C GLN A 139 39.74 -24.86 16.68
N GLU A 140 39.10 -26.02 16.63
CA GLU A 140 37.73 -26.17 16.13
C GLU A 140 36.75 -25.29 16.91
N LEU A 141 36.81 -25.32 18.25
CA LEU A 141 35.98 -24.48 19.10
C LEU A 141 36.29 -22.99 18.90
N ALA A 142 37.56 -22.61 18.75
CA ALA A 142 37.93 -21.22 18.50
C ALA A 142 37.35 -20.70 17.18
N LEU A 143 37.38 -21.53 16.12
CA LEU A 143 36.76 -21.21 14.84
C LEU A 143 35.23 -21.09 14.98
N GLU A 144 34.58 -22.03 15.68
CA GLU A 144 33.14 -21.96 15.94
C GLU A 144 32.75 -20.65 16.67
N LYS A 145 33.51 -20.27 17.71
CA LYS A 145 33.27 -19.02 18.45
C LYS A 145 33.55 -17.77 17.61
N ALA A 146 34.59 -17.78 16.78
CA ALA A 146 34.84 -16.71 15.82
C ALA A 146 33.68 -16.56 14.83
N SER A 147 33.20 -17.64 14.22
CA SER A 147 32.03 -17.61 13.33
C SER A 147 30.75 -17.15 14.05
N GLN A 148 30.57 -17.51 15.33
CA GLN A 148 29.45 -16.99 16.13
C GLN A 148 29.58 -15.48 16.38
N SER A 149 30.79 -14.96 16.61
CA SER A 149 31.02 -13.51 16.71
C SER A 149 30.63 -12.81 15.41
N GLU A 150 31.18 -13.25 14.27
CA GLU A 150 30.85 -12.68 12.95
C GLU A 150 29.35 -12.70 12.65
N TYR A 151 28.65 -13.78 13.01
CA TYR A 151 27.20 -13.87 12.89
C TYR A 151 26.48 -12.78 13.70
N TRP A 152 26.85 -12.57 14.97
CA TRP A 152 26.21 -11.54 15.81
C TRP A 152 26.54 -10.13 15.33
N ASN A 153 27.77 -9.87 14.91
CA ASN A 153 28.16 -8.61 14.30
C ASN A 153 27.34 -8.31 13.02
N TYR A 154 27.25 -9.27 12.10
CA TYR A 154 26.40 -9.16 10.90
C TYR A 154 24.94 -8.86 11.25
N ARG A 155 24.39 -9.55 12.26
CA ARG A 155 23.03 -9.30 12.74
C ARG A 155 22.87 -7.89 13.34
N ALA A 156 23.87 -7.37 14.05
CA ALA A 156 23.86 -6.01 14.58
C ALA A 156 23.84 -4.96 13.46
N GLN A 157 24.71 -5.12 12.45
CA GLN A 157 24.73 -4.27 11.25
C GLN A 157 23.38 -4.28 10.53
N GLY A 158 22.78 -5.46 10.36
CA GLY A 158 21.46 -5.60 9.76
C GLY A 158 20.35 -4.87 10.52
N VAL A 159 20.43 -4.80 11.85
CA VAL A 159 19.46 -4.04 12.68
C VAL A 159 19.57 -2.54 12.41
N VAL A 160 20.79 -1.98 12.38
CA VAL A 160 21.03 -0.56 12.10
C VAL A 160 20.59 -0.21 10.67
N HIS A 161 20.99 -1.02 9.68
CA HIS A 161 20.58 -0.81 8.29
C HIS A 161 19.05 -0.82 8.15
N HIS A 162 18.37 -1.75 8.81
CA HIS A 162 16.91 -1.82 8.76
C HIS A 162 16.23 -0.59 9.38
N ALA A 163 16.78 -0.03 10.45
CA ALA A 163 16.27 1.20 11.04
C ALA A 163 16.47 2.40 10.11
N ASN A 164 17.66 2.57 9.54
CA ASN A 164 17.94 3.63 8.57
C ASN A 164 17.04 3.53 7.33
N PHE A 165 16.87 2.32 6.79
CA PHE A 165 15.95 2.06 5.68
C PHE A 165 14.51 2.41 6.03
N LYS A 166 14.08 2.21 7.28
CA LYS A 166 12.73 2.58 7.73
C LYS A 166 12.48 4.09 7.77
N SER A 167 13.54 4.88 7.91
CA SER A 167 13.50 6.34 7.98
C SER A 167 13.67 7.01 6.61
N ASP A 168 14.00 6.24 5.57
CA ASP A 168 14.14 6.72 4.19
C ASP A 168 12.89 7.44 3.67
N SER A 169 13.08 8.59 3.03
CA SER A 169 11.99 9.44 2.51
C SER A 169 11.18 8.74 1.42
N GLY A 170 11.84 7.96 0.56
CA GLY A 170 11.17 7.16 -0.48
C GLY A 170 10.27 6.09 0.12
N LEU A 171 10.68 5.44 1.20
CA LEU A 171 9.83 4.50 1.92
C LEU A 171 8.65 5.19 2.62
N ARG A 172 8.86 6.37 3.23
CA ARG A 172 7.76 7.15 3.84
C ARG A 172 6.70 7.53 2.83
N LEU A 173 7.08 7.99 1.64
CA LEU A 173 6.15 8.28 0.54
C LEU A 173 5.30 7.05 0.18
N ARG A 174 5.92 5.86 0.06
CA ARG A 174 5.19 4.60 -0.22
C ARG A 174 4.24 4.21 0.93
N ARG A 175 4.62 4.48 2.19
CA ARG A 175 3.73 4.27 3.34
C ARG A 175 2.53 5.21 3.29
N ILE A 176 2.73 6.50 2.97
CA ILE A 176 1.63 7.45 2.77
C ILE A 176 0.66 6.96 1.70
N GLU A 177 1.16 6.47 0.56
CA GLU A 177 0.30 5.90 -0.49
C GLU A 177 -0.48 4.66 -0.02
N THR A 178 0.16 3.82 0.79
CA THR A 178 -0.48 2.65 1.40
C THR A 178 -1.58 3.08 2.37
N LEU A 179 -1.27 4.01 3.28
CA LEU A 179 -2.20 4.55 4.26
C LEU A 179 -3.40 5.24 3.61
N LEU A 180 -3.19 6.03 2.56
CA LEU A 180 -4.28 6.62 1.76
C LEU A 180 -5.13 5.54 1.08
N THR A 181 -4.52 4.42 0.67
CA THR A 181 -5.25 3.30 0.09
C THR A 181 -6.10 2.59 1.13
N ASP A 182 -5.59 2.39 2.34
CA ASP A 182 -6.32 1.80 3.45
C ASP A 182 -7.43 2.73 3.95
N LEU A 183 -7.17 4.04 4.03
CA LEU A 183 -8.18 5.06 4.36
C LEU A 183 -9.37 4.98 3.38
N ARG A 184 -9.07 4.87 2.08
CA ARG A 184 -10.09 4.68 1.05
C ARG A 184 -10.85 3.36 1.18
N LYS A 185 -10.25 2.29 1.72
CA LYS A 185 -10.95 1.01 1.97
C LYS A 185 -11.99 1.18 3.08
N GLU A 186 -11.59 1.79 4.20
CA GLU A 186 -12.49 2.03 5.33
C GLU A 186 -13.64 2.97 4.93
N GLN A 187 -13.34 4.03 4.16
CA GLN A 187 -14.38 4.93 3.64
C GLN A 187 -15.33 4.24 2.65
N ARG A 188 -14.84 3.36 1.75
CA ARG A 188 -15.72 2.60 0.87
C ARG A 188 -16.71 1.71 1.62
N TYR A 189 -16.31 1.15 2.76
CA TYR A 189 -17.22 0.39 3.62
C TYR A 189 -18.36 1.26 4.15
N LEU A 190 -18.06 2.47 4.63
CA LEU A 190 -19.08 3.42 5.09
C LEU A 190 -19.96 3.93 3.92
N ASN A 191 -19.36 4.23 2.77
CA ASN A 191 -20.08 4.69 1.59
C ASN A 191 -21.05 3.61 1.08
N HIS A 192 -20.63 2.33 1.09
CA HIS A 192 -21.51 1.21 0.74
C HIS A 192 -22.70 1.12 1.68
N ALA A 193 -22.47 1.15 3.00
CA ALA A 193 -23.55 1.13 3.98
C ALA A 193 -24.53 2.30 3.78
N TYR A 194 -24.02 3.51 3.59
CA TYR A 194 -24.85 4.68 3.30
C TYR A 194 -25.67 4.51 2.00
N ALA A 195 -25.02 4.07 0.91
CA ALA A 195 -25.69 3.87 -0.37
C ALA A 195 -26.80 2.80 -0.27
N MET A 196 -26.58 1.73 0.50
CA MET A 196 -27.59 0.70 0.71
C MET A 196 -28.78 1.22 1.52
N ILE A 197 -28.56 2.02 2.56
CA ILE A 197 -29.65 2.69 3.30
C ILE A 197 -30.50 3.53 2.32
N GLN A 198 -29.86 4.32 1.45
CA GLN A 198 -30.56 5.12 0.45
C GLN A 198 -31.33 4.26 -0.55
N LEU A 199 -30.78 3.11 -0.96
CA LEU A 199 -31.43 2.16 -1.85
C LEU A 199 -32.71 1.58 -1.21
N TRP A 200 -32.61 1.07 0.01
CA TRP A 200 -33.74 0.47 0.72
C TRP A 200 -34.81 1.50 1.08
N ASN A 201 -34.42 2.71 1.49
CA ASN A 201 -35.35 3.82 1.69
C ASN A 201 -36.11 4.21 0.41
N LYS A 202 -35.47 4.10 -0.77
CA LYS A 202 -36.17 4.29 -2.05
C LYS A 202 -37.19 3.18 -2.31
N PHE A 203 -36.86 1.93 -1.98
CA PHE A 203 -37.79 0.80 -2.15
C PHE A 203 -38.97 0.86 -1.19
N ALA A 204 -38.76 1.32 0.04
CA ALA A 204 -39.82 1.55 1.01
C ALA A 204 -40.92 2.49 0.47
N LYS A 205 -40.51 3.51 -0.29
CA LYS A 205 -41.39 4.53 -0.89
C LYS A 205 -42.09 4.11 -2.18
N ILE A 206 -41.84 2.90 -2.70
CA ILE A 206 -42.56 2.41 -3.89
C ILE A 206 -44.01 2.11 -3.48
N GLU A 207 -44.99 2.65 -4.19
CA GLU A 207 -46.41 2.41 -3.90
C GLU A 207 -46.92 1.11 -4.54
N ASP A 208 -46.45 0.81 -5.76
CA ASP A 208 -46.79 -0.41 -6.48
C ASP A 208 -46.17 -1.65 -5.80
N ALA A 209 -47.03 -2.54 -5.31
CA ALA A 209 -46.63 -3.71 -4.54
C ALA A 209 -45.84 -4.74 -5.38
N ASP A 210 -46.22 -4.95 -6.64
CA ASP A 210 -45.56 -5.92 -7.51
C ASP A 210 -44.16 -5.43 -7.91
N VAL A 211 -44.04 -4.14 -8.25
CA VAL A 211 -42.74 -3.53 -8.56
C VAL A 211 -41.85 -3.51 -7.32
N LYS A 212 -42.40 -3.23 -6.13
CA LYS A 212 -41.66 -3.28 -4.87
C LYS A 212 -41.15 -4.69 -4.60
N ALA A 213 -42.04 -5.69 -4.64
CA ALA A 213 -41.69 -7.09 -4.40
C ALA A 213 -40.60 -7.56 -5.37
N ALA A 214 -40.74 -7.29 -6.67
CA ALA A 214 -39.74 -7.67 -7.68
C ALA A 214 -38.36 -7.07 -7.40
N LYS A 215 -38.29 -5.77 -7.06
CA LYS A 215 -37.02 -5.11 -6.72
C LYS A 215 -36.43 -5.64 -5.42
N VAL A 216 -37.23 -5.77 -4.37
CA VAL A 216 -36.77 -6.28 -3.07
C VAL A 216 -36.25 -7.69 -3.22
N THR A 217 -36.95 -8.59 -3.91
CA THR A 217 -36.47 -9.94 -4.18
C THR A 217 -35.15 -9.95 -4.93
N TYR A 218 -35.02 -9.16 -6.02
CA TYR A 218 -33.76 -9.10 -6.77
C TYR A 218 -32.59 -8.60 -5.89
N PHE A 219 -32.76 -7.47 -5.21
CA PHE A 219 -31.69 -6.87 -4.42
C PHE A 219 -31.40 -7.64 -3.12
N SER A 220 -32.34 -8.44 -2.61
CA SER A 220 -32.09 -9.31 -1.44
C SER A 220 -31.00 -10.35 -1.68
N GLY A 221 -30.74 -10.72 -2.94
CA GLY A 221 -29.66 -11.64 -3.33
C GLY A 221 -28.49 -10.94 -4.05
N ALA A 222 -28.54 -9.62 -4.21
CA ALA A 222 -27.57 -8.90 -5.03
C ALA A 222 -26.23 -8.69 -4.30
N HIS A 223 -25.15 -8.81 -5.08
CA HIS A 223 -23.78 -8.58 -4.65
C HIS A 223 -23.16 -7.48 -5.52
N PHE A 224 -22.77 -6.38 -4.88
CA PHE A 224 -21.95 -5.34 -5.49
C PHE A 224 -20.46 -5.62 -5.24
N LYS A 225 -19.60 -4.84 -5.91
CA LYS A 225 -18.16 -4.92 -5.71
C LYS A 225 -17.75 -4.61 -4.26
N GLU A 226 -18.47 -3.69 -3.62
CA GLU A 226 -18.21 -3.22 -2.26
C GLU A 226 -18.87 -4.09 -1.17
N GLY A 227 -19.86 -4.91 -1.53
CA GLY A 227 -20.52 -5.80 -0.57
C GLY A 227 -21.92 -6.26 -0.99
N ARG A 228 -22.57 -7.00 -0.08
CA ARG A 228 -23.96 -7.42 -0.23
C ARG A 228 -24.91 -6.24 -0.11
N ALA A 229 -26.06 -6.35 -0.80
CA ALA A 229 -27.11 -5.36 -0.68
C ALA A 229 -28.01 -5.56 0.55
N SER A 230 -27.98 -6.72 1.21
CA SER A 230 -28.86 -7.11 2.32
C SER A 230 -28.12 -7.97 3.37
N TYR A 231 -28.82 -8.41 4.41
CA TYR A 231 -28.33 -9.37 5.39
C TYR A 231 -28.20 -10.79 4.83
N ASP A 232 -27.37 -11.63 5.46
CA ASP A 232 -27.16 -13.01 5.02
C ASP A 232 -28.45 -13.82 5.01
N GLY A 233 -28.72 -14.53 3.92
CA GLY A 233 -29.92 -15.36 3.77
C GLY A 233 -31.22 -14.60 3.46
N ALA A 234 -31.22 -13.27 3.32
CA ALA A 234 -32.43 -12.47 3.07
C ALA A 234 -33.27 -12.97 1.89
N TRP A 235 -32.62 -13.25 0.74
CA TRP A 235 -33.29 -13.76 -0.46
C TRP A 235 -34.00 -15.11 -0.21
N ARG A 236 -33.34 -16.02 0.50
CA ARG A 236 -33.90 -17.34 0.81
C ARG A 236 -35.09 -17.19 1.75
N ALA A 237 -34.93 -16.41 2.82
CA ALA A 237 -35.99 -16.18 3.79
C ALA A 237 -37.24 -15.57 3.13
N LEU A 238 -37.06 -14.63 2.18
CA LEU A 238 -38.16 -14.01 1.45
C LEU A 238 -38.87 -15.00 0.52
N ASN A 239 -38.11 -15.80 -0.24
CA ASN A 239 -38.68 -16.78 -1.17
C ASN A 239 -39.36 -17.96 -0.48
N ASP A 240 -38.88 -18.35 0.69
CA ASP A 240 -39.48 -19.39 1.52
C ASP A 240 -40.74 -18.87 2.26
N GLY A 241 -41.06 -17.58 2.14
CA GLY A 241 -42.20 -16.94 2.82
C GLY A 241 -41.99 -16.74 4.33
N ASN A 242 -40.76 -16.84 4.82
CA ASN A 242 -40.42 -16.70 6.24
C ASN A 242 -40.32 -15.24 6.70
N VAL A 243 -40.13 -14.30 5.77
CA VAL A 243 -40.08 -12.85 6.01
C VAL A 243 -40.86 -12.13 4.91
N SER A 244 -41.47 -11.00 5.24
CA SER A 244 -42.16 -10.15 4.25
C SER A 244 -41.19 -9.22 3.50
N VAL A 245 -41.70 -8.60 2.43
CA VAL A 245 -40.97 -7.57 1.66
C VAL A 245 -40.60 -6.39 2.57
N GLU A 246 -41.52 -5.94 3.41
CA GLU A 246 -41.33 -4.87 4.38
C GLU A 246 -40.28 -5.24 5.43
N GLU A 247 -40.35 -6.45 5.99
CA GLU A 247 -39.37 -6.92 6.97
C GLU A 247 -37.95 -6.99 6.40
N VAL A 248 -37.80 -7.35 5.12
CA VAL A 248 -36.49 -7.36 4.46
C VAL A 248 -35.93 -5.95 4.32
N ILE A 249 -36.77 -4.98 3.95
CA ILE A 249 -36.39 -3.57 3.86
C ILE A 249 -35.92 -3.08 5.25
N GLU A 250 -36.72 -3.29 6.29
CA GLU A 250 -36.40 -2.86 7.66
C GLU A 250 -35.12 -3.50 8.20
N LYS A 251 -34.99 -4.82 8.10
CA LYS A 251 -33.79 -5.55 8.56
C LYS A 251 -32.54 -5.13 7.79
N SER A 252 -32.66 -4.83 6.49
CA SER A 252 -31.54 -4.37 5.68
C SER A 252 -31.12 -2.94 6.05
N ILE A 253 -32.08 -2.02 6.26
CA ILE A 253 -31.77 -0.67 6.76
C ILE A 253 -31.06 -0.75 8.12
N ALA A 254 -31.62 -1.50 9.08
CA ALA A 254 -31.06 -1.65 10.42
C ALA A 254 -29.64 -2.24 10.41
N LEU A 255 -29.34 -3.17 9.50
CA LEU A 255 -28.00 -3.72 9.31
C LEU A 255 -26.98 -2.62 8.96
N PHE A 256 -27.30 -1.79 7.96
CA PHE A 256 -26.37 -0.77 7.47
C PHE A 256 -26.31 0.45 8.41
N GLU A 257 -27.40 0.79 9.09
CA GLU A 257 -27.37 1.80 10.15
C GLU A 257 -26.43 1.38 11.29
N ARG A 258 -26.45 0.11 11.69
CA ARG A 258 -25.49 -0.44 12.65
C ARG A 258 -24.05 -0.34 12.13
N ALA A 259 -23.83 -0.60 10.84
CA ALA A 259 -22.50 -0.46 10.24
C ALA A 259 -22.00 1.00 10.23
N LEU A 260 -22.86 1.99 10.03
CA LEU A 260 -22.50 3.42 10.13
C LEU A 260 -22.33 3.90 11.57
N ALA A 261 -23.09 3.32 12.50
CA ALA A 261 -23.00 3.63 13.92
C ALA A 261 -21.76 2.99 14.59
N ASP A 262 -21.21 1.91 14.01
CA ASP A 262 -20.02 1.22 14.52
C ASP A 262 -18.83 2.18 14.71
N ASN A 263 -18.40 2.30 15.97
CA ASN A 263 -17.28 3.16 16.32
C ASN A 263 -15.93 2.55 15.91
N THR A 264 -15.87 1.24 15.65
CA THR A 264 -14.62 0.55 15.27
C THR A 264 -14.07 1.08 13.97
N THR A 265 -14.93 1.32 12.97
CA THR A 265 -14.53 1.87 11.67
C THR A 265 -14.10 3.33 11.78
N LYS A 266 -14.80 4.14 12.58
CA LYS A 266 -14.43 5.55 12.86
C LYS A 266 -13.05 5.64 13.52
N ARG A 267 -12.79 4.81 14.52
CA ARG A 267 -11.48 4.73 15.20
C ARG A 267 -10.37 4.29 14.25
N ARG A 268 -10.63 3.35 13.34
CA ARG A 268 -9.67 2.95 12.29
C ARG A 268 -9.35 4.11 11.34
N ILE A 269 -10.35 4.88 10.91
CA ILE A 269 -10.15 6.07 10.08
C ILE A 269 -9.29 7.11 10.82
N ILE A 270 -9.62 7.43 12.07
CA ILE A 270 -8.85 8.38 12.90
C ILE A 270 -7.41 7.90 13.07
N HIS A 271 -7.20 6.61 13.34
CA HIS A 271 -5.87 6.02 13.46
C HIS A 271 -5.06 6.15 12.17
N LEU A 272 -5.66 5.91 11.01
CA LEU A 272 -5.01 6.08 9.71
C LEU A 272 -4.66 7.54 9.43
N LEU A 273 -5.53 8.49 9.80
CA LEU A 273 -5.29 9.93 9.67
C LEU A 273 -4.11 10.36 10.56
N ASN A 274 -4.11 10.00 11.84
CA ASN A 274 -3.00 10.30 12.76
C ASN A 274 -1.66 9.73 12.25
N ARG A 275 -1.67 8.54 11.65
CA ARG A 275 -0.48 7.95 11.03
C ARG A 275 -0.04 8.67 9.75
N LEU A 276 -0.99 9.13 8.94
CA LEU A 276 -0.69 9.97 7.76
C LEU A 276 -0.02 11.27 8.18
N ASP A 277 -0.54 11.90 9.22
CA ASP A 277 -0.01 13.17 9.73
C ASP A 277 1.40 12.99 10.29
N TYR A 278 1.66 11.89 11.02
CA TYR A 278 3.02 11.54 11.44
C TYR A 278 3.97 11.36 10.24
N GLU A 279 3.60 10.56 9.24
CA GLU A 279 4.49 10.32 8.09
C GLU A 279 4.74 11.60 7.26
N ARG A 280 3.74 12.49 7.16
CA ARG A 280 3.88 13.81 6.51
C ARG A 280 4.76 14.75 7.30
N TYR A 281 4.56 14.83 8.62
CA TYR A 281 5.38 15.63 9.52
C TYR A 281 6.87 15.27 9.36
N MET A 282 7.19 13.98 9.27
CA MET A 282 8.55 13.50 9.09
C MET A 282 9.17 13.80 7.71
N LEU A 283 8.35 14.10 6.68
CA LEU A 283 8.83 14.52 5.37
C LEU A 283 9.02 16.04 5.25
N GLY A 284 8.41 16.81 6.15
CA GLY A 284 8.41 18.28 6.11
C GLY A 284 7.24 18.87 5.32
N PRO A 285 7.18 20.22 5.24
CA PRO A 285 6.03 20.93 4.68
C PRO A 285 5.90 20.73 3.17
N VAL A 286 4.65 20.71 2.68
CA VAL A 286 4.32 20.69 1.26
C VAL A 286 4.11 22.11 0.76
N HIS A 287 4.71 22.45 -0.38
CA HIS A 287 4.53 23.77 -0.98
C HIS A 287 3.07 24.00 -1.39
N ARG A 288 2.56 25.19 -1.06
CA ARG A 288 1.24 25.66 -1.48
C ARG A 288 1.17 25.75 -3.00
N PHE A 289 0.06 25.31 -3.57
CA PHE A 289 -0.12 25.32 -5.02
C PHE A 289 -0.44 26.73 -5.54
N GLU A 290 0.42 27.27 -6.39
CA GLU A 290 0.28 28.63 -6.96
C GLU A 290 -0.40 28.66 -8.35
N GLY A 291 -0.62 27.49 -8.95
CA GLY A 291 -1.22 27.41 -10.28
C GLY A 291 -2.72 27.73 -10.33
N LYS A 292 -3.27 27.70 -11.54
CA LYS A 292 -4.71 27.86 -11.77
C LYS A 292 -5.47 26.64 -11.23
N LEU A 293 -6.35 26.86 -10.26
CA LEU A 293 -7.21 25.83 -9.71
C LEU A 293 -8.29 25.42 -10.75
N THR A 294 -8.53 24.12 -10.86
CA THR A 294 -9.54 23.56 -11.77
C THR A 294 -10.36 22.48 -11.06
N ALA A 295 -11.59 22.24 -11.52
CA ALA A 295 -12.44 21.16 -11.01
C ALA A 295 -11.71 19.80 -11.02
N THR A 296 -10.88 19.54 -12.02
CA THR A 296 -10.12 18.28 -12.13
C THR A 296 -9.10 18.13 -10.99
N ILE A 297 -8.43 19.21 -10.59
CA ILE A 297 -7.47 19.19 -9.48
C ILE A 297 -8.21 18.85 -8.18
N ILE A 298 -9.31 19.55 -7.88
CA ILE A 298 -10.12 19.34 -6.68
C ILE A 298 -10.69 17.91 -6.65
N LYS A 299 -11.25 17.43 -7.76
CA LYS A 299 -11.75 16.04 -7.86
C LYS A 299 -10.66 15.00 -7.65
N THR A 300 -9.45 15.24 -8.16
CA THR A 300 -8.32 14.32 -7.99
C THR A 300 -7.85 14.28 -6.54
N PHE A 301 -7.75 15.45 -5.90
CA PHE A 301 -7.51 15.58 -4.47
C PHE A 301 -8.55 14.82 -3.65
N ALA A 302 -9.84 15.14 -3.83
CA ALA A 302 -10.95 14.51 -3.10
C ALA A 302 -10.95 12.98 -3.24
N ARG A 303 -10.75 12.44 -4.46
CA ARG A 303 -10.65 10.98 -4.68
C ARG A 303 -9.46 10.35 -3.97
N LYS A 304 -8.30 11.03 -3.93
CA LYS A 304 -7.12 10.53 -3.22
C LYS A 304 -7.36 10.45 -1.71
N HIS A 305 -8.15 11.39 -1.20
CA HIS A 305 -8.63 11.44 0.19
C HIS A 305 -9.90 10.61 0.44
N GLY A 306 -10.41 9.98 -0.63
CA GLY A 306 -11.41 8.92 -0.65
C GLY A 306 -12.88 9.33 -0.63
N THR A 307 -13.15 10.54 -1.11
CA THR A 307 -14.50 10.90 -1.57
C THR A 307 -14.94 9.97 -2.70
N ASP A 308 -16.15 9.41 -2.57
CA ASP A 308 -16.74 8.58 -3.62
C ASP A 308 -17.26 9.44 -4.77
N SER A 309 -16.93 9.04 -6.01
CA SER A 309 -17.47 9.63 -7.24
C SER A 309 -17.68 11.17 -7.22
N PRO A 310 -16.67 11.97 -6.83
CA PRO A 310 -16.87 13.40 -6.59
C PRO A 310 -17.16 14.16 -7.87
N GLU A 311 -18.09 15.11 -7.77
CA GLU A 311 -18.33 16.16 -8.74
C GLU A 311 -17.95 17.53 -8.18
N CYS A 312 -17.54 18.45 -9.06
CA CYS A 312 -17.09 19.77 -8.63
C CYS A 312 -17.53 20.83 -9.64
N LYS A 313 -18.18 21.89 -9.14
CA LYS A 313 -18.68 23.03 -9.93
C LYS A 313 -18.28 24.34 -9.27
N LYS A 314 -18.10 25.39 -10.08
CA LYS A 314 -17.88 26.75 -9.56
C LYS A 314 -19.23 27.46 -9.49
N VAL A 315 -19.62 27.89 -8.30
CA VAL A 315 -20.88 28.59 -8.00
C VAL A 315 -20.50 29.82 -7.18
N ASP A 316 -20.95 31.01 -7.60
CA ASP A 316 -20.71 32.28 -6.89
C ASP A 316 -19.25 32.55 -6.50
N GLY A 317 -18.31 32.21 -7.41
CA GLY A 317 -16.87 32.41 -7.18
C GLY A 317 -16.20 31.34 -6.31
N GLN A 318 -16.97 30.43 -5.69
CA GLN A 318 -16.48 29.32 -4.88
C GLN A 318 -16.57 27.99 -5.63
N TRP A 319 -15.69 27.06 -5.29
CA TRP A 319 -15.75 25.69 -5.78
C TRP A 319 -16.53 24.82 -4.81
N THR A 320 -17.62 24.24 -5.31
CA THR A 320 -18.46 23.29 -4.57
C THR A 320 -18.14 21.87 -5.02
N LEU A 321 -17.54 21.09 -4.13
CA LEU A 321 -17.37 19.64 -4.22
C LEU A 321 -18.66 18.96 -3.73
N SER A 322 -19.13 17.93 -4.42
CA SER A 322 -20.31 17.14 -4.02
C SER A 322 -20.11 15.65 -4.27
N SER A 323 -20.73 14.79 -3.48
CA SER A 323 -20.75 13.33 -3.66
C SER A 323 -22.15 12.76 -3.38
N SER A 324 -22.41 11.54 -3.89
CA SER A 324 -23.61 10.77 -3.56
C SER A 324 -23.56 10.16 -2.14
N CYS A 325 -22.36 10.07 -1.55
CA CYS A 325 -22.11 9.60 -0.19
C CYS A 325 -21.51 10.73 0.66
N PRO A 326 -21.57 10.64 1.99
CA PRO A 326 -20.92 11.61 2.87
C PRO A 326 -19.45 11.80 2.53
N LEU A 327 -18.99 13.05 2.59
CA LEU A 327 -17.59 13.38 2.41
C LEU A 327 -16.77 12.73 3.54
N PRO A 328 -15.51 12.37 3.27
CA PRO A 328 -14.57 11.99 4.32
C PRO A 328 -14.54 13.03 5.44
N VAL A 329 -14.56 12.57 6.69
CA VAL A 329 -14.64 13.42 7.89
C VAL A 329 -13.54 14.49 7.96
N HIS A 330 -12.35 14.19 7.42
CA HIS A 330 -11.23 15.13 7.38
C HIS A 330 -11.28 16.14 6.22
N LEU A 331 -12.29 16.08 5.36
CA LEU A 331 -12.56 17.07 4.32
C LEU A 331 -13.75 17.95 4.69
N GLY A 332 -14.84 17.37 5.18
CA GLY A 332 -16.03 18.12 5.56
C GLY A 332 -17.16 17.21 6.01
N ASP A 333 -18.21 17.82 6.57
CA ASP A 333 -19.42 17.11 6.98
C ASP A 333 -20.50 17.15 5.87
N GLY A 334 -21.29 16.09 5.76
CA GLY A 334 -22.37 15.99 4.78
C GLY A 334 -21.93 15.62 3.35
N LEU A 335 -22.75 15.99 2.35
CA LEU A 335 -22.61 15.56 0.95
C LEU A 335 -21.87 16.57 0.05
N SER A 336 -21.56 17.76 0.56
CA SER A 336 -20.95 18.83 -0.22
C SER A 336 -20.09 19.76 0.62
N LEU A 337 -19.07 20.34 -0.01
CA LEU A 337 -18.14 21.30 0.58
C LEU A 337 -17.88 22.42 -0.41
N SER A 338 -18.17 23.66 -0.01
CA SER A 338 -17.96 24.88 -0.81
C SER A 338 -16.86 25.72 -0.18
N LEU A 339 -15.80 25.98 -0.95
CA LEU A 339 -14.62 26.71 -0.48
C LEU A 339 -14.11 27.67 -1.57
N THR A 340 -13.41 28.72 -1.14
CA THR A 340 -12.76 29.65 -2.07
C THR A 340 -11.54 29.02 -2.75
N ASP A 341 -11.00 29.69 -3.77
CA ASP A 341 -9.78 29.22 -4.42
C ASP A 341 -8.60 29.09 -3.43
N ASP A 342 -8.51 29.97 -2.42
CA ASP A 342 -7.43 29.97 -1.43
C ASP A 342 -7.63 28.91 -0.35
N ASP A 343 -8.85 28.76 0.17
CA ASP A 343 -9.16 27.72 1.16
C ASP A 343 -8.90 26.31 0.59
N TRP A 344 -9.19 26.09 -0.70
CA TRP A 344 -8.85 24.82 -1.36
C TRP A 344 -7.34 24.58 -1.45
N ARG A 345 -6.54 25.62 -1.67
CA ARG A 345 -5.08 25.51 -1.69
C ARG A 345 -4.53 25.22 -0.31
N ASP A 346 -5.08 25.88 0.70
CA ASP A 346 -4.67 25.72 2.10
C ASP A 346 -5.02 24.31 2.58
N LEU A 347 -6.24 23.84 2.32
CA LEU A 347 -6.65 22.46 2.60
C LEU A 347 -5.75 21.42 1.90
N MET A 348 -5.37 21.64 0.64
CA MET A 348 -4.43 20.75 -0.07
C MET A 348 -3.03 20.78 0.58
N CYS A 349 -2.54 21.95 0.97
CA CYS A 349 -1.24 22.12 1.60
C CYS A 349 -1.19 21.47 2.99
N GLU A 350 -2.16 21.76 3.86
CA GLU A 350 -2.29 21.23 5.22
C GLU A 350 -2.46 19.71 5.21
N SER A 351 -3.18 19.17 4.23
CA SER A 351 -3.33 17.73 4.04
C SER A 351 -2.13 17.09 3.33
N GLY A 352 -1.01 17.80 3.17
CA GLY A 352 0.23 17.28 2.57
C GLY A 352 0.06 16.81 1.12
N TYR A 353 -0.90 17.37 0.38
CA TYR A 353 -1.17 17.03 -1.00
C TYR A 353 -0.43 17.97 -1.96
N SER A 354 0.55 17.43 -2.67
CA SER A 354 1.18 18.12 -3.80
C SER A 354 0.40 17.87 -5.08
N VAL A 355 0.02 18.95 -5.77
CA VAL A 355 -0.67 18.88 -7.07
C VAL A 355 0.30 18.36 -8.12
N PRO A 356 0.03 17.21 -8.76
CA PRO A 356 0.91 16.68 -9.79
C PRO A 356 1.06 17.64 -10.97
N ALA A 357 2.27 17.76 -11.50
CA ALA A 357 2.51 18.51 -12.73
C ALA A 357 1.62 17.96 -13.86
N PRO A 358 1.08 18.84 -14.74
CA PRO A 358 0.30 18.40 -15.88
C PRO A 358 1.15 17.48 -16.75
N LYS A 359 0.60 16.31 -17.12
CA LYS A 359 1.28 15.41 -18.06
C LYS A 359 1.53 16.17 -19.36
N PRO A 360 2.71 16.00 -20.00
CA PRO A 360 2.99 16.62 -21.29
C PRO A 360 1.88 16.24 -22.29
N LYS A 361 1.40 17.22 -23.06
CA LYS A 361 0.38 16.97 -24.08
C LYS A 361 0.93 15.94 -25.05
N ALA A 362 0.20 14.83 -25.21
CA ALA A 362 0.55 13.84 -26.22
C ALA A 362 0.53 14.50 -27.61
N ALA A 363 1.44 14.05 -28.47
CA ALA A 363 1.57 14.56 -29.83
C ALA A 363 0.22 14.54 -30.58
N PRO A 364 -0.04 15.50 -31.50
CA PRO A 364 -1.30 15.56 -32.23
C PRO A 364 -1.53 14.28 -33.02
N ILE A 365 -2.80 13.87 -33.14
CA ILE A 365 -3.18 12.80 -34.07
C ILE A 365 -3.33 13.44 -35.43
N LEU A 366 -2.51 13.01 -36.40
CA LEU A 366 -2.57 13.51 -37.76
C LEU A 366 -3.21 12.46 -38.68
N ASN A 367 -3.89 12.96 -39.71
CA ASN A 367 -4.68 12.22 -40.67
C ASN A 367 -4.30 12.77 -42.04
N PHE A 368 -3.26 12.20 -42.64
CA PHE A 368 -2.69 12.67 -43.91
C PHE A 368 -2.43 11.45 -44.79
N LYS A 369 -2.37 11.68 -46.11
CA LYS A 369 -2.12 10.61 -47.08
C LYS A 369 -0.62 10.30 -47.16
N ALA A 370 -0.29 9.01 -47.09
CA ALA A 370 1.07 8.49 -47.21
C ALA A 370 1.03 7.06 -47.76
N GLU A 371 2.12 6.60 -48.36
CA GLU A 371 2.26 5.20 -48.78
C GLU A 371 2.51 4.30 -47.56
N SER A 372 3.48 4.68 -46.74
CA SER A 372 3.79 3.98 -45.49
C SER A 372 4.31 4.94 -44.43
N ILE A 373 4.13 4.55 -43.16
CA ILE A 373 4.54 5.36 -42.01
C ILE A 373 5.27 4.44 -41.03
N ARG A 374 6.45 4.88 -40.57
CA ARG A 374 7.19 4.23 -39.50
C ARG A 374 6.66 4.68 -38.13
N VAL A 375 6.20 3.72 -37.36
CA VAL A 375 5.52 3.92 -36.07
C VAL A 375 6.16 3.09 -34.96
N LYS A 376 6.01 3.54 -33.72
CA LYS A 376 6.43 2.81 -32.52
C LYS A 376 5.25 2.06 -31.93
N GLN A 377 5.31 0.73 -31.96
CA GLN A 377 4.29 -0.16 -31.40
C GLN A 377 4.96 -1.33 -30.68
N TRP A 378 4.48 -1.66 -29.47
CA TRP A 378 5.05 -2.69 -28.58
C TRP A 378 6.57 -2.59 -28.40
N SER A 379 7.06 -1.37 -28.16
CA SER A 379 8.48 -1.05 -27.96
C SER A 379 9.39 -1.28 -29.17
N SER A 380 8.83 -1.58 -30.35
CA SER A 380 9.57 -1.76 -31.60
C SER A 380 9.09 -0.78 -32.68
N ILE A 381 9.98 -0.48 -33.63
CA ILE A 381 9.65 0.35 -34.81
C ILE A 381 9.11 -0.57 -35.90
N HIS A 382 7.97 -0.21 -36.47
CA HIS A 382 7.33 -0.93 -37.56
C HIS A 382 7.02 0.03 -38.71
N THR A 383 7.15 -0.45 -39.94
CA THR A 383 6.70 0.28 -41.14
C THR A 383 5.35 -0.29 -41.55
N TYR A 384 4.27 0.47 -41.36
CA TYR A 384 2.95 0.05 -41.78
C TYR A 384 2.53 0.78 -43.05
N ARG A 385 1.96 0.03 -43.99
CA ARG A 385 1.30 0.62 -45.16
C ARG A 385 0.02 1.32 -44.72
N GLN A 386 -0.42 2.31 -45.49
CA GLN A 386 -1.66 3.01 -45.20
C GLN A 386 -2.85 2.38 -45.94
N ILE A 387 -3.99 2.26 -45.26
CA ILE A 387 -5.29 1.93 -45.85
C ILE A 387 -6.27 3.08 -45.62
N GLU A 388 -7.24 3.21 -46.52
CA GLU A 388 -8.30 4.19 -46.43
C GLU A 388 -9.54 3.55 -45.81
N LEU A 389 -10.11 4.18 -44.77
CA LEU A 389 -11.34 3.74 -44.11
C LEU A 389 -12.21 4.96 -43.80
N THR A 390 -13.53 4.77 -43.72
CA THR A 390 -14.42 5.75 -43.10
C THR A 390 -14.36 5.65 -41.57
N LYS A 391 -14.82 6.68 -40.85
CA LYS A 391 -14.95 6.63 -39.38
C LYS A 391 -15.82 5.47 -38.91
N ALA A 392 -16.90 5.18 -39.65
CA ALA A 392 -17.82 4.09 -39.32
C ALA A 392 -17.13 2.72 -39.45
N GLU A 393 -16.42 2.48 -40.54
CA GLU A 393 -15.65 1.24 -40.75
C GLU A 393 -14.56 1.08 -39.71
N TYR A 394 -13.82 2.15 -39.40
CA TYR A 394 -12.80 2.12 -38.35
C TYR A 394 -13.40 1.85 -36.97
N ALA A 395 -14.58 2.40 -36.66
CA ALA A 395 -15.24 2.19 -35.37
C ALA A 395 -15.75 0.76 -35.18
N ASN A 396 -16.16 0.09 -36.27
CA ASN A 396 -16.63 -1.29 -36.30
C ASN A 396 -15.52 -2.33 -36.06
N ILE A 397 -14.25 -1.94 -36.17
CA ILE A 397 -13.13 -2.81 -35.81
C ILE A 397 -13.09 -2.95 -34.28
N TYR A 398 -12.94 -4.19 -33.81
CA TYR A 398 -12.82 -4.53 -32.38
C TYR A 398 -11.76 -3.66 -31.69
N SER A 399 -12.05 -3.19 -30.47
CA SER A 399 -11.26 -2.15 -29.79
C SER A 399 -9.78 -2.51 -29.62
N ASP A 400 -9.46 -3.80 -29.43
CA ASP A 400 -8.07 -4.24 -29.25
C ASP A 400 -7.30 -4.34 -30.58
N TYR A 401 -8.01 -4.25 -31.72
CA TYR A 401 -7.46 -4.31 -33.06
C TYR A 401 -7.39 -2.94 -33.74
N ARG A 402 -7.62 -1.86 -32.99
CA ARG A 402 -7.47 -0.48 -33.48
C ARG A 402 -6.93 0.44 -32.39
N GLY A 403 -6.14 1.42 -32.77
CA GLY A 403 -5.55 2.33 -31.80
C GLY A 403 -4.89 3.56 -32.42
N CYS A 404 -4.20 4.32 -31.58
CA CYS A 404 -3.35 5.43 -32.01
C CYS A 404 -1.94 5.16 -31.52
N VAL A 405 -0.97 5.14 -32.44
CA VAL A 405 0.44 4.89 -32.14
C VAL A 405 1.27 6.12 -32.48
N TYR A 406 2.41 6.26 -31.82
CA TYR A 406 3.35 7.35 -32.11
C TYR A 406 4.11 7.06 -33.39
N SER A 407 4.40 8.11 -34.15
CA SER A 407 5.42 8.05 -35.20
C SER A 407 6.78 7.72 -34.58
N GLU A 408 7.70 7.21 -35.40
CA GLU A 408 9.08 6.96 -34.97
C GLU A 408 9.74 8.23 -34.39
N CYS A 409 9.52 9.39 -35.01
CA CYS A 409 10.05 10.67 -34.56
C CYS A 409 9.33 11.24 -33.32
N GLY A 410 8.17 10.69 -32.94
CA GLY A 410 7.42 11.08 -31.73
C GLY A 410 6.67 12.41 -31.82
N THR A 411 6.74 13.12 -32.95
CA THR A 411 6.13 14.45 -33.15
C THR A 411 4.63 14.39 -33.47
N PHE A 412 4.12 13.23 -33.90
CA PHE A 412 2.71 13.00 -34.17
C PHE A 412 2.29 11.57 -33.84
N ARG A 413 0.98 11.34 -33.81
CA ARG A 413 0.36 10.02 -33.71
C ARG A 413 -0.51 9.76 -34.93
N VAL A 414 -0.62 8.50 -35.34
CA VAL A 414 -1.51 8.07 -36.43
C VAL A 414 -2.44 6.99 -35.95
N LYS A 415 -3.61 6.89 -36.59
CA LYS A 415 -4.52 5.78 -36.36
C LYS A 415 -3.95 4.53 -37.03
N VAL A 416 -3.99 3.43 -36.30
CA VAL A 416 -3.68 2.11 -36.84
C VAL A 416 -4.84 1.17 -36.61
N CYS A 417 -4.97 0.19 -37.47
CA CYS A 417 -5.80 -0.97 -37.22
C CYS A 417 -5.14 -2.21 -37.79
N ARG A 418 -5.61 -3.34 -37.30
CA ARG A 418 -5.36 -4.62 -37.92
C ARG A 418 -6.15 -4.73 -39.21
N ASP A 419 -5.67 -5.53 -40.16
CA ASP A 419 -6.36 -5.80 -41.42
C ASP A 419 -7.84 -6.15 -41.16
N PRO A 420 -8.80 -5.31 -41.61
CA PRO A 420 -10.22 -5.57 -41.41
C PRO A 420 -10.71 -6.83 -42.16
N LYS A 421 -9.98 -7.28 -43.19
CA LYS A 421 -10.39 -8.39 -44.08
C LYS A 421 -9.78 -9.72 -43.66
N ALA A 422 -8.70 -9.74 -42.89
CA ALA A 422 -8.02 -10.97 -42.50
C ALA A 422 -8.59 -11.57 -41.20
N LYS A 423 -8.71 -12.91 -41.16
CA LYS A 423 -9.14 -13.68 -39.98
C LYS A 423 -7.94 -14.38 -39.32
N GLY A 424 -7.84 -14.33 -37.99
CA GLY A 424 -6.82 -15.03 -37.19
C GLY A 424 -5.85 -14.11 -36.45
N PHE A 425 -4.89 -14.65 -35.69
CA PHE A 425 -3.90 -13.89 -34.87
C PHE A 425 -2.64 -13.41 -35.63
N SER A 426 -2.52 -13.73 -36.92
CA SER A 426 -1.39 -13.33 -37.80
C SER A 426 -1.67 -12.16 -38.76
N ALA A 427 -2.89 -11.61 -38.79
CA ALA A 427 -3.24 -10.46 -39.62
C ALA A 427 -2.35 -9.23 -39.36
N GLU A 428 -1.92 -8.61 -40.47
CA GLU A 428 -1.02 -7.45 -40.55
C GLU A 428 -1.67 -6.18 -39.97
N TRP A 429 -0.83 -5.20 -39.62
CA TRP A 429 -1.25 -3.89 -39.13
C TRP A 429 -1.02 -2.82 -40.19
N PHE A 430 -1.98 -1.90 -40.28
CA PHE A 430 -1.98 -0.80 -41.23
C PHE A 430 -2.15 0.54 -40.51
N CYS A 431 -1.53 1.58 -41.05
CA CYS A 431 -1.92 2.95 -40.76
C CYS A 431 -3.24 3.28 -41.45
N VAL A 432 -4.06 4.14 -40.86
CA VAL A 432 -5.41 4.45 -41.36
C VAL A 432 -5.50 5.92 -41.75
N LEU A 433 -5.88 6.16 -43.00
CA LEU A 433 -6.40 7.43 -43.48
C LEU A 433 -7.91 7.42 -43.36
N LEU A 434 -8.47 8.33 -42.55
CA LEU A 434 -9.91 8.53 -42.47
C LEU A 434 -10.37 9.45 -43.61
N THR A 435 -11.11 8.90 -44.57
CA THR A 435 -11.54 9.61 -45.78
C THR A 435 -12.62 10.66 -45.51
N ASP A 436 -13.42 10.48 -44.46
CA ASP A 436 -14.50 11.35 -43.99
C ASP A 436 -14.07 12.23 -42.78
N SER A 437 -12.76 12.43 -42.61
CA SER A 437 -12.19 13.30 -41.58
C SER A 437 -11.34 14.41 -42.20
N LYS A 438 -11.15 15.51 -41.45
CA LYS A 438 -10.24 16.58 -41.87
C LYS A 438 -8.87 15.98 -42.15
N GLN A 439 -8.36 16.24 -43.35
CA GLN A 439 -6.99 15.88 -43.71
C GLN A 439 -6.05 16.97 -43.21
N HIS A 440 -4.95 16.53 -42.64
CA HIS A 440 -3.86 17.37 -42.15
C HIS A 440 -2.76 17.41 -43.21
N GLU A 441 -1.95 18.47 -43.19
CA GLU A 441 -0.75 18.55 -44.01
C GLU A 441 0.21 17.41 -43.64
N VAL A 442 0.93 16.92 -44.63
CA VAL A 442 1.92 15.86 -44.43
C VAL A 442 3.06 16.43 -43.59
N PRO A 443 3.36 15.84 -42.41
CA PRO A 443 4.45 16.33 -41.58
C PRO A 443 5.80 16.06 -42.24
N GLU A 444 6.69 17.05 -42.25
CA GLU A 444 8.08 16.89 -42.68
C GLU A 444 8.81 15.93 -41.74
N SER A 445 8.96 14.66 -42.15
CA SER A 445 9.60 13.64 -41.35
C SER A 445 10.06 12.44 -42.18
N ASN A 446 11.28 11.96 -41.91
CA ASN A 446 11.84 10.75 -42.54
C ASN A 446 11.09 9.45 -42.19
N CYS A 447 10.14 9.52 -41.27
CA CYS A 447 9.28 8.38 -40.91
C CYS A 447 8.05 8.26 -41.82
N VAL A 448 7.84 9.16 -42.78
CA VAL A 448 6.73 9.14 -43.73
C VAL A 448 7.29 8.89 -45.13
N VAL A 449 6.72 7.93 -45.84
CA VAL A 449 6.96 7.72 -47.27
C VAL A 449 5.70 8.18 -48.00
N VAL A 450 5.84 9.22 -48.82
CA VAL A 450 4.74 9.75 -49.65
C VAL A 450 4.87 9.13 -51.04
N THR A 451 3.75 8.86 -51.69
CA THR A 451 3.73 8.35 -53.06
C THR A 451 4.13 9.49 -54.01
N ASP A 452 5.18 9.29 -54.82
CA ASP A 452 5.62 10.24 -55.86
C ASP A 452 4.52 10.45 -56.89
N SER A 453 3.63 11.42 -56.63
CA SER A 453 2.65 11.93 -57.58
C SER A 453 2.19 13.36 -57.25
N GLN A 454 2.99 14.15 -56.53
CA GLN A 454 2.81 15.60 -56.41
C GLN A 454 4.16 16.31 -56.23
N GLU A 455 5.04 16.18 -57.23
CA GLU A 455 5.95 17.28 -57.59
C GLU A 455 5.26 18.11 -58.69
N VAL A 456 5.22 19.43 -58.48
CA VAL A 456 4.85 20.50 -59.43
C VAL A 456 3.35 20.71 -59.75
N ALA A 457 2.75 21.68 -59.04
CA ALA A 457 2.21 22.93 -59.63
C ALA A 457 1.89 23.94 -58.53
#